data_AF-A0A7W4E1K1-F1
#
_entry.id   AF-A0A7W4E1K1-F1
#
_cell.length_a   1.000
_cell.length_b   1.000
_cell.length_c   1.000
_cell.angle_alpha   90.00
_cell.angle_beta   90.00
_cell.angle_gamma   90.00
#
_symmetry.space_group_name_H-M   'P 1'
#
loop_
_entity.id
_entity.type
_entity.pdbx_description
1 polymer ?
#
loop_
_entity_poly.entity_id
_entity_poly.type
_entity_poly.pdbx_seq_one_letter_code
_entity_poly.pdbx_strand_id
1 'polypeptide(L)'
;MKILNIKISALPPENNSFWMKLLLFLCIPFLFIFAILLLIGWGIYSGISSIISAVKEDFFGIKDKTNIKTSKNILFENEQFKLKKEDYLPDENSQEYKIFDDFCAKSNEHLDDDGYIFYKLTDEKSATDLNGAIISEFQEDIGNYILLQNLILEDNQLKNQLISFDKNTRKITVLADIKDFFWLDFDSETKTINGYNNKEQIEIAISE
;
A
#
# COMPACT_ATOMS: atom_id res chain seq x y z
N MET A 1 8.17 -21.62 -5.64
CA MET A 1 8.56 -20.28 -6.10
C MET A 1 10.06 -20.09 -6.05
N LYS A 2 10.67 -19.53 -7.09
CA LYS A 2 12.10 -19.19 -7.18
C LYS A 2 12.30 -17.90 -7.96
N ILE A 3 13.39 -17.19 -7.68
CA ILE A 3 13.85 -16.07 -8.50
C ILE A 3 14.72 -16.59 -9.63
N LEU A 4 14.42 -16.15 -10.85
CA LEU A 4 15.19 -16.43 -12.05
C LEU A 4 16.24 -15.35 -12.30
N ASN A 5 15.86 -14.09 -12.15
CA ASN A 5 16.73 -12.95 -12.40
C ASN A 5 16.28 -11.72 -11.60
N ILE A 6 17.25 -10.87 -11.24
CA ILE A 6 17.00 -9.55 -10.65
C ILE A 6 17.77 -8.53 -11.48
N LYS A 7 17.06 -7.53 -12.00
CA LYS A 7 17.64 -6.42 -12.74
C LYS A 7 17.34 -5.13 -12.01
N ILE A 8 18.37 -4.33 -11.79
CA ILE A 8 18.24 -2.96 -11.27
C ILE A 8 18.69 -2.01 -12.37
N SER A 9 17.90 -0.98 -12.62
CA SER A 9 18.25 0.08 -13.55
C SER A 9 17.88 1.44 -12.98
N ALA A 10 18.59 2.47 -13.40
CA ALA A 10 18.18 3.85 -13.10
C ALA A 10 16.75 4.09 -13.57
N LEU A 11 16.01 4.91 -12.84
CA LEU A 11 14.70 5.37 -13.30
C LEU A 11 14.84 6.00 -14.69
N PRO A 12 13.85 5.82 -15.57
CA PRO A 12 13.78 6.62 -16.77
C PRO A 12 13.83 8.10 -16.37
N PRO A 13 14.57 8.96 -17.10
CA PRO A 13 14.61 10.38 -16.78
C PRO A 13 13.18 10.88 -16.71
N GLU A 14 12.85 11.54 -15.60
CA GLU A 14 11.56 12.21 -15.43
C GLU A 14 11.29 12.99 -16.72
N ASN A 15 10.14 12.74 -17.35
CA ASN A 15 9.76 13.42 -18.59
C ASN A 15 9.44 14.88 -18.27
N ASN A 16 10.48 15.65 -17.93
CA ASN A 16 10.54 17.09 -17.84
C ASN A 16 10.46 17.72 -19.24
N SER A 17 9.67 17.09 -20.12
CA SER A 17 9.33 17.67 -21.40
C SER A 17 8.65 19.00 -21.13
N PHE A 18 9.27 20.05 -21.63
CA PHE A 18 8.74 21.41 -21.69
C PHE A 18 7.25 21.43 -22.08
N TRP A 19 6.82 20.50 -22.94
CA TRP A 19 5.42 20.33 -23.37
C TRP A 19 4.47 19.93 -22.25
N MET A 20 4.90 19.12 -21.28
CA MET A 20 4.06 18.69 -20.16
C MET A 20 3.86 19.83 -19.15
N LYS A 21 4.91 20.63 -18.88
CA LYS A 21 4.81 21.86 -18.08
C LYS A 21 3.97 22.94 -18.78
N LEU A 22 4.12 23.08 -20.11
CA LEU A 22 3.32 23.99 -20.93
C LEU A 22 1.85 23.59 -20.95
N LEU A 23 1.55 22.29 -21.10
CA LEU A 23 0.19 21.77 -21.07
C LEU A 23 -0.45 21.95 -19.70
N LEU A 24 0.29 21.70 -18.61
CA LEU A 24 -0.20 21.99 -17.25
C LEU A 24 -0.50 23.48 -17.08
N PHE A 25 0.41 24.37 -17.51
CA PHE A 25 0.22 25.82 -17.43
C PHE A 25 -1.00 26.30 -18.23
N LEU A 26 -1.23 25.72 -19.40
CA LEU A 26 -2.41 26.01 -20.23
C LEU A 26 -3.71 25.47 -19.62
N CYS A 27 -3.65 24.37 -18.86
CA CYS A 27 -4.82 23.74 -18.23
C CYS A 27 -5.20 24.35 -16.86
N ILE A 28 -4.26 24.97 -16.14
CA ILE A 28 -4.50 25.63 -14.84
C ILE A 28 -5.72 26.57 -14.84
N PRO A 29 -5.92 27.49 -15.80
CA PRO A 29 -7.09 28.37 -15.79
C PRO A 29 -8.42 27.62 -15.96
N PHE A 30 -8.44 26.54 -16.74
CA PHE A 30 -9.63 25.71 -16.90
C PHE A 30 -9.95 24.89 -15.65
N LEU A 31 -8.92 24.36 -14.98
CA LEU A 31 -9.07 23.67 -13.68
C LEU A 31 -9.59 24.63 -12.60
N PHE A 32 -9.14 25.88 -12.60
CA PHE A 32 -9.61 26.89 -11.65
C PHE A 32 -11.09 27.21 -11.84
N ILE A 33 -11.55 27.34 -13.09
CA ILE A 33 -12.97 27.53 -13.41
C ILE A 33 -13.79 26.31 -12.97
N PHE A 34 -13.28 25.10 -13.21
CA PHE A 34 -13.94 23.86 -12.81
C PHE A 34 -14.03 23.72 -11.28
N ALA A 35 -12.98 24.08 -10.55
CA ALA A 35 -12.97 24.08 -9.08
C ALA A 35 -13.98 25.09 -8.50
N ILE A 36 -14.07 26.29 -9.10
CA ILE A 36 -15.09 27.28 -8.70
C ILE A 36 -16.50 26.75 -8.95
N LEU A 37 -16.75 26.14 -10.11
CA LEU A 37 -18.05 25.52 -10.43
C LEU A 37 -18.39 24.37 -9.48
N LEU A 38 -17.40 23.54 -9.11
CA LEU A 38 -17.56 22.48 -8.12
C LEU A 38 -17.86 23.04 -6.73
N LEU A 39 -17.19 24.10 -6.29
CA LEU A 39 -17.48 24.75 -4.99
C LEU A 39 -18.87 25.36 -4.96
N ILE A 40 -19.32 25.98 -6.05
CA ILE A 40 -20.69 26.50 -6.17
C ILE A 40 -21.71 25.36 -6.16
N GLY A 41 -21.45 24.28 -6.92
CA GLY A 41 -22.31 23.09 -6.95
C GLY A 41 -22.37 22.37 -5.59
N TRP A 42 -21.24 22.27 -4.89
CA TRP A 42 -21.15 21.68 -3.56
C TRP A 42 -21.88 22.53 -2.53
N GLY A 43 -21.76 23.87 -2.58
CA GLY A 43 -22.50 24.76 -1.69
C GLY A 43 -24.03 24.67 -1.88
N ILE A 44 -24.50 24.49 -3.11
CA ILE A 44 -25.92 24.28 -3.41
C ILE A 44 -26.35 22.87 -2.92
N TYR A 45 -25.55 21.83 -3.16
CA TYR A 45 -25.83 20.47 -2.71
C TYR A 45 -25.80 20.33 -1.18
N SER A 46 -24.84 20.95 -0.49
CA SER A 46 -24.74 20.91 0.98
C SER A 46 -25.86 21.68 1.65
N GLY A 47 -26.33 22.79 1.04
CA GLY A 47 -27.51 23.50 1.51
C GLY A 47 -28.78 22.65 1.45
N ILE A 48 -28.98 21.91 0.35
CA ILE A 48 -30.12 20.98 0.19
C ILE A 48 -29.97 19.76 1.12
N SER A 49 -28.76 19.21 1.23
CA SER A 49 -28.45 18.08 2.12
C SER A 49 -28.65 18.44 3.59
N SER A 50 -28.25 19.64 4.02
CA SER A 50 -28.39 20.11 5.41
C SER A 50 -29.85 20.30 5.82
N ILE A 51 -30.71 20.70 4.88
CA ILE A 51 -32.16 20.81 5.12
C ILE A 51 -32.77 19.41 5.21
N ILE A 52 -32.37 18.48 4.33
CA ILE A 52 -32.86 17.09 4.35
C ILE A 52 -32.37 16.34 5.60
N SER A 53 -31.13 16.53 6.04
CA SER A 53 -30.58 15.88 7.24
C SER A 53 -31.21 16.43 8.53
N ALA A 54 -31.42 17.74 8.65
CA ALA A 54 -32.13 18.34 9.79
C ALA A 54 -33.58 17.82 9.90
N VAL A 55 -34.29 17.69 8.77
CA VAL A 55 -35.64 17.08 8.75
C VAL A 55 -35.59 15.58 9.10
N LYS A 56 -34.53 14.86 8.73
CA LYS A 56 -34.39 13.42 9.02
C LYS A 56 -34.01 13.16 10.48
N GLU A 57 -33.23 14.05 11.10
CA GLU A 57 -32.81 13.94 12.49
C GLU A 57 -33.95 14.33 13.46
N ASP A 58 -34.69 15.41 13.16
CA ASP A 58 -35.85 15.85 13.96
C ASP A 58 -37.07 14.92 13.85
N PHE A 59 -37.24 14.18 12.74
CA PHE A 59 -38.41 13.31 12.53
C PHE A 59 -38.13 11.80 12.70
N PHE A 60 -36.91 11.32 12.45
CA PHE A 60 -36.59 9.88 12.45
C PHE A 60 -35.43 9.46 13.38
N GLY A 61 -34.67 10.39 13.98
CA GLY A 61 -33.69 10.07 15.03
C GLY A 61 -32.53 9.13 14.63
N ILE A 62 -32.16 9.07 13.34
CA ILE A 62 -31.08 8.20 12.86
C ILE A 62 -29.79 9.03 12.73
N LYS A 63 -28.81 8.75 13.60
CA LYS A 63 -27.44 9.27 13.47
C LYS A 63 -26.69 8.52 12.37
N ASP A 64 -26.12 9.25 11.42
CA ASP A 64 -25.27 8.67 10.37
C ASP A 64 -24.05 8.00 10.99
N LYS A 65 -23.93 6.68 10.79
CA LYS A 65 -22.72 5.93 11.09
C LYS A 65 -21.71 6.24 10.01
N THR A 66 -20.60 6.87 10.39
CA THR A 66 -19.40 6.97 9.58
C THR A 66 -18.97 5.56 9.15
N ASN A 67 -19.09 5.28 7.85
CA ASN A 67 -18.57 4.08 7.23
C ASN A 67 -17.04 4.14 7.31
N ILE A 68 -16.47 3.56 8.36
CA ILE A 68 -15.08 3.13 8.35
C ILE A 68 -15.00 2.13 7.21
N LYS A 69 -14.30 2.50 6.15
CA LYS A 69 -13.99 1.66 4.99
C LYS A 69 -13.18 0.48 5.52
N THR A 70 -13.85 -0.58 5.97
CA THR A 70 -13.21 -1.78 6.49
C THR A 70 -12.59 -2.45 5.27
N SER A 71 -11.31 -2.14 5.01
CA SER A 71 -10.50 -2.98 4.16
C SER A 71 -10.62 -4.41 4.70
N LYS A 72 -10.62 -5.39 3.81
CA LYS A 72 -10.85 -6.77 4.23
C LYS A 72 -9.65 -7.18 5.10
N ASN A 73 -9.79 -7.19 6.43
CA ASN A 73 -8.75 -7.53 7.42
C ASN A 73 -8.24 -8.99 7.31
N ILE A 74 -8.47 -9.69 6.21
CA ILE A 74 -8.11 -11.09 6.01
C ILE A 74 -7.15 -11.15 4.83
N LEU A 75 -5.89 -11.52 5.10
CA LEU A 75 -4.90 -11.84 4.08
C LEU A 75 -5.25 -13.17 3.41
N PHE A 76 -5.51 -14.20 4.22
CA PHE A 76 -5.80 -15.55 3.74
C PHE A 76 -6.59 -16.34 4.78
N GLU A 77 -7.51 -17.18 4.31
CA GLU A 77 -8.31 -18.05 5.18
C GLU A 77 -8.58 -19.38 4.47
N ASN A 78 -8.34 -20.48 5.18
CA ASN A 78 -8.76 -21.82 4.80
C ASN A 78 -9.24 -22.60 6.04
N GLU A 79 -9.57 -23.87 5.87
CA GLU A 79 -10.04 -24.72 6.99
C GLU A 79 -9.02 -24.84 8.13
N GLN A 80 -7.72 -24.73 7.81
CA GLN A 80 -6.64 -24.95 8.75
C GLN A 80 -6.29 -23.70 9.55
N PHE A 81 -6.23 -22.52 8.92
CA PHE A 81 -5.80 -21.28 9.55
C PHE A 81 -6.37 -20.03 8.88
N LYS A 82 -6.23 -18.90 9.59
CA LYS A 82 -6.69 -17.59 9.16
C LYS A 82 -5.62 -16.55 9.48
N LEU A 83 -5.11 -15.90 8.44
CA LEU A 83 -4.20 -14.77 8.52
C LEU A 83 -4.98 -13.48 8.36
N LYS A 84 -4.90 -12.63 9.37
CA LYS A 84 -5.47 -11.30 9.37
C LYS A 84 -4.41 -10.24 9.12
N LYS A 85 -4.86 -9.11 8.58
CA LYS A 85 -4.07 -7.89 8.42
C LYS A 85 -4.65 -6.84 9.35
N GLU A 86 -3.79 -6.24 10.14
CA GLU A 86 -4.09 -5.12 11.02
C GLU A 86 -3.17 -3.96 10.63
N ASP A 87 -3.72 -2.75 10.54
CA ASP A 87 -2.94 -1.56 10.23
C ASP A 87 -1.75 -1.43 11.20
N TYR A 88 -0.57 -1.15 10.65
CA TYR A 88 0.65 -1.00 11.42
C TYR A 88 1.24 0.39 11.27
N LEU A 89 1.32 1.10 12.39
CA LEU A 89 2.06 2.36 12.52
C LEU A 89 2.87 2.33 13.81
N PRO A 90 4.20 2.45 13.72
CA PRO A 90 5.04 2.61 14.91
C PRO A 90 4.70 3.90 15.67
N ASP A 91 5.01 3.96 16.97
CA ASP A 91 4.85 5.18 17.75
C ASP A 91 5.72 6.31 17.19
N GLU A 92 5.14 7.49 16.92
CA GLU A 92 5.82 8.63 16.27
C GLU A 92 7.14 9.06 16.95
N ASN A 93 7.26 8.85 18.26
CA ASN A 93 8.47 9.22 19.02
C ASN A 93 9.50 8.10 19.12
N SER A 94 9.19 6.92 18.58
CA SER A 94 10.06 5.75 18.61
C SER A 94 11.19 5.83 17.58
N GLN A 95 12.26 5.08 17.85
CA GLN A 95 13.30 4.87 16.85
C GLN A 95 12.78 4.07 15.64
N GLU A 96 11.81 3.17 15.87
CA GLU A 96 11.19 2.39 14.82
C GLU A 96 10.47 3.26 13.80
N TYR A 97 9.68 4.25 14.26
CA TYR A 97 9.01 5.20 13.37
C TYR A 97 10.02 5.88 12.44
N LYS A 98 11.13 6.39 12.98
CA LYS A 98 12.17 7.03 12.18
C LYS A 98 12.74 6.12 11.10
N ILE A 99 12.96 4.84 11.44
CA ILE A 99 13.51 3.87 10.51
C ILE A 99 12.51 3.55 9.38
N PHE A 100 11.23 3.39 9.72
CA PHE A 100 10.18 3.17 8.72
C PHE A 100 9.92 4.40 7.87
N ASP A 101 9.88 5.60 8.47
CA ASP A 101 9.74 6.87 7.74
C ASP A 101 10.93 7.12 6.80
N ASP A 102 12.16 6.92 7.28
CA ASP A 102 13.37 7.00 6.45
C ASP A 102 13.33 6.01 5.27
N PHE A 103 12.72 4.83 5.46
CA PHE A 103 12.53 3.86 4.39
C PHE A 103 11.49 4.33 3.37
N CYS A 104 10.35 4.87 3.82
CA CYS A 104 9.31 5.42 2.94
C CYS A 104 9.84 6.62 2.13
N ALA A 105 10.62 7.48 2.75
CA ALA A 105 11.20 8.67 2.12
C ALA A 105 12.12 8.32 0.94
N LYS A 106 12.69 7.11 0.91
CA LYS A 106 13.46 6.61 -0.25
C LYS A 106 12.59 6.40 -1.48
N SER A 107 11.28 6.36 -1.34
CA SER A 107 10.30 6.29 -2.43
C SER A 107 9.45 7.56 -2.56
N ASN A 108 9.88 8.67 -1.93
CA ASN A 108 9.16 9.95 -1.84
C ASN A 108 7.81 9.85 -1.12
N GLU A 109 7.70 8.93 -0.17
CA GLU A 109 6.51 8.75 0.68
C GLU A 109 6.85 9.04 2.13
N HIS A 110 5.83 9.38 2.92
CA HIS A 110 5.93 9.53 4.37
C HIS A 110 4.80 8.78 5.08
N LEU A 111 5.04 8.42 6.34
CA LEU A 111 4.07 7.66 7.14
C LEU A 111 2.78 8.44 7.47
N ASP A 112 2.80 9.76 7.39
CA ASP A 112 1.73 10.68 7.81
C ASP A 112 0.80 11.16 6.67
N ASP A 113 1.15 10.87 5.41
CA ASP A 113 0.53 11.43 4.19
C ASP A 113 -0.74 10.70 3.67
N ASP A 114 -1.61 10.15 4.54
CA ASP A 114 -2.98 9.64 4.21
C ASP A 114 -3.23 8.11 4.05
N GLY A 115 -2.39 7.21 4.56
CA GLY A 115 -2.78 5.78 4.63
C GLY A 115 -1.72 4.86 5.20
N TYR A 116 -2.10 3.97 6.12
CA TYR A 116 -1.22 2.94 6.62
C TYR A 116 -0.76 2.02 5.49
N ILE A 117 0.49 2.15 5.07
CA ILE A 117 1.11 1.34 4.02
C ILE A 117 1.68 0.00 4.53
N PHE A 118 1.62 -0.20 5.85
CA PHE A 118 2.12 -1.39 6.52
C PHE A 118 1.02 -2.11 7.28
N TYR A 119 1.10 -3.43 7.29
CA TYR A 119 0.19 -4.29 8.02
C TYR A 119 0.95 -5.28 8.88
N LYS A 120 0.50 -5.43 10.11
CA LYS A 120 0.91 -6.52 10.99
C LYS A 120 0.02 -7.72 10.75
N LEU A 121 0.64 -8.87 10.55
CA LEU A 121 -0.07 -10.13 10.35
C LEU A 121 -0.37 -10.80 11.68
N THR A 122 -1.62 -11.19 11.88
CA THR A 122 -2.06 -11.98 13.04
C THR A 122 -2.59 -13.31 12.55
N ASP A 123 -1.99 -14.41 13.02
CA ASP A 123 -2.51 -15.76 12.83
C ASP A 123 -3.32 -16.17 14.06
N GLU A 124 -4.63 -16.33 13.92
CA GLU A 124 -5.50 -16.67 15.05
C GLU A 124 -5.14 -17.99 15.74
N LYS A 125 -4.43 -18.89 15.05
CA LYS A 125 -4.01 -20.19 15.56
C LYS A 125 -2.50 -20.27 15.80
N SER A 126 -1.74 -19.20 15.54
CA SER A 126 -0.26 -19.19 15.53
C SER A 126 0.32 -20.39 14.78
N ALA A 127 -0.30 -20.76 13.66
CA ALA A 127 -0.03 -21.97 12.90
C ALA A 127 0.98 -21.76 11.75
N THR A 128 1.41 -20.52 11.52
CA THR A 128 2.25 -20.09 10.41
C THR A 128 3.46 -19.28 10.87
N ASP A 129 4.51 -19.26 10.05
CA ASP A 129 5.72 -18.46 10.29
C ASP A 129 5.47 -16.95 10.08
N LEU A 130 4.28 -16.54 9.61
CA LEU A 130 3.91 -15.14 9.34
C LEU A 130 3.30 -14.43 10.55
N ASN A 131 3.05 -15.12 11.66
CA ASN A 131 2.45 -14.49 12.83
C ASN A 131 3.36 -13.38 13.41
N GLY A 132 2.85 -12.16 13.46
CA GLY A 132 3.57 -10.96 13.90
C GLY A 132 4.44 -10.31 12.83
N ALA A 133 4.49 -10.85 11.61
CA ALA A 133 5.26 -10.25 10.51
C ALA A 133 4.67 -8.89 10.10
N ILE A 134 5.53 -7.96 9.71
CA ILE A 134 5.14 -6.66 9.16
C ILE A 134 5.32 -6.72 7.66
N ILE A 135 4.26 -6.43 6.91
CA ILE A 135 4.29 -6.44 5.45
C ILE A 135 3.90 -5.07 4.90
N SER A 136 4.29 -4.77 3.67
CA SER A 136 3.71 -3.65 2.94
C SER A 136 2.34 -4.02 2.35
N GLU A 137 1.76 -3.11 1.58
CA GLU A 137 0.55 -3.38 0.81
C GLU A 137 0.72 -4.43 -0.29
N PHE A 138 1.96 -4.68 -0.75
CA PHE A 138 2.21 -5.64 -1.81
C PHE A 138 1.89 -7.08 -1.36
N GLN A 139 0.90 -7.67 -2.03
CA GLN A 139 0.48 -9.05 -1.83
C GLN A 139 -0.02 -9.64 -3.15
N GLU A 140 0.47 -10.82 -3.52
CA GLU A 140 0.03 -11.48 -4.76
C GLU A 140 -0.21 -12.96 -4.55
N ASP A 141 -1.44 -13.42 -4.83
CA ASP A 141 -1.80 -14.84 -4.77
C ASP A 141 -1.46 -15.52 -6.10
N ILE A 142 -0.50 -16.44 -6.07
CA ILE A 142 -0.01 -17.19 -7.22
C ILE A 142 -0.08 -18.69 -6.92
N GLY A 143 -1.18 -19.30 -7.34
CA GLY A 143 -1.39 -20.74 -7.23
C GLY A 143 -1.41 -21.20 -5.77
N ASN A 144 -0.36 -21.89 -5.33
CA ASN A 144 -0.23 -22.35 -3.94
C ASN A 144 0.51 -21.36 -3.03
N TYR A 145 1.00 -20.25 -3.58
CA TYR A 145 1.86 -19.30 -2.87
C TYR A 145 1.19 -17.93 -2.75
N ILE A 146 1.57 -17.19 -1.72
CA ILE A 146 1.31 -15.75 -1.61
C ILE A 146 2.67 -15.06 -1.57
N LEU A 147 2.91 -14.15 -2.50
CA LEU A 147 4.07 -13.27 -2.46
C LEU A 147 3.77 -12.08 -1.56
N LEU A 148 4.74 -11.73 -0.73
CA LEU A 148 4.64 -10.60 0.19
C LEU A 148 5.95 -9.85 0.22
N GLN A 149 5.88 -8.54 0.41
CA GLN A 149 7.01 -7.74 0.84
C GLN A 149 7.01 -7.71 2.36
N ASN A 150 8.04 -8.28 2.97
CA ASN A 150 8.19 -8.43 4.41
C ASN A 150 9.28 -7.50 4.94
N LEU A 151 8.96 -6.79 6.02
CA LEU A 151 9.80 -5.79 6.66
C LEU A 151 10.17 -6.26 8.05
N ILE A 152 11.47 -6.41 8.28
CA ILE A 152 12.02 -6.93 9.53
C ILE A 152 12.95 -5.87 10.11
N LEU A 153 12.65 -5.41 11.32
CA LEU A 153 13.53 -4.54 12.07
C LEU A 153 14.52 -5.39 12.89
N GLU A 154 15.80 -5.33 12.53
CA GLU A 154 16.89 -6.01 13.24
C GLU A 154 18.06 -5.04 13.42
N ASP A 155 18.60 -4.95 14.64
CA ASP A 155 19.77 -4.11 14.96
C ASP A 155 19.66 -2.65 14.46
N ASN A 156 18.47 -2.06 14.56
CA ASN A 156 18.13 -0.71 14.05
C ASN A 156 18.30 -0.55 12.53
N GLN A 157 18.24 -1.65 11.77
CA GLN A 157 18.19 -1.66 10.32
C GLN A 157 16.92 -2.35 9.86
N LEU A 158 16.26 -1.75 8.87
CA LEU A 158 15.11 -2.37 8.22
C LEU A 158 15.60 -3.28 7.11
N LYS A 159 15.39 -4.58 7.27
CA LYS A 159 15.54 -5.56 6.19
C LYS A 159 14.23 -5.64 5.43
N ASN A 160 14.32 -5.53 4.12
CA ASN A 160 13.18 -5.57 3.22
C ASN A 160 13.33 -6.76 2.28
N GLN A 161 12.43 -7.73 2.43
CA GLN A 161 12.56 -9.02 1.78
C GLN A 161 11.32 -9.30 0.94
N LEU A 162 11.55 -9.76 -0.29
CA LEU A 162 10.52 -10.46 -1.04
C LEU A 162 10.45 -11.90 -0.52
N ILE A 163 9.28 -12.32 -0.06
CA ILE A 163 9.06 -13.66 0.47
C ILE A 163 7.91 -14.34 -0.29
N SER A 164 7.95 -15.67 -0.33
CA SER A 164 6.80 -16.49 -0.72
C SER A 164 6.32 -17.30 0.48
N PHE A 165 5.03 -17.22 0.76
CA PHE A 165 4.34 -18.04 1.75
C PHE A 165 3.60 -19.17 1.07
N ASP A 166 3.88 -20.41 1.46
CA ASP A 166 3.19 -21.60 0.95
C ASP A 166 1.91 -21.86 1.76
N LYS A 167 0.75 -21.77 1.11
CA LYS A 167 -0.57 -21.93 1.73
C LYS A 167 -0.82 -23.33 2.28
N ASN A 168 -0.12 -24.34 1.76
CA ASN A 168 -0.28 -25.74 2.15
C ASN A 168 0.69 -26.12 3.27
N THR A 169 1.96 -25.74 3.13
CA THR A 169 3.00 -26.10 4.11
C THR A 169 3.10 -25.11 5.27
N ARG A 170 2.52 -23.91 5.13
CA ARG A 170 2.52 -22.80 6.11
C ARG A 170 3.90 -22.22 6.39
N LYS A 171 4.84 -22.46 5.47
CA LYS A 171 6.24 -22.01 5.57
C LYS A 171 6.51 -20.81 4.71
N ILE A 172 7.42 -19.98 5.19
CA ILE A 172 8.00 -18.87 4.42
C ILE A 172 9.26 -19.36 3.70
N THR A 173 9.44 -18.90 2.48
CA THR A 173 10.72 -18.93 1.77
C THR A 173 11.11 -17.50 1.44
N VAL A 174 12.29 -17.07 1.90
CA VAL A 174 12.86 -15.79 1.50
C VAL A 174 13.39 -15.92 0.07
N LEU A 175 12.87 -15.09 -0.84
CA LEU A 175 13.22 -15.12 -2.24
C LEU A 175 14.41 -14.20 -2.52
N ALA A 176 14.33 -12.94 -2.07
CA ALA A 176 15.41 -11.97 -2.19
C ALA A 176 15.35 -10.88 -1.12
N ASP A 177 16.51 -10.30 -0.85
CA ASP A 177 16.61 -8.96 -0.27
C ASP A 177 16.37 -7.94 -1.38
N ILE A 178 15.32 -7.13 -1.24
CA ILE A 178 14.90 -6.11 -2.20
C ILE A 178 15.23 -4.70 -1.69
N LYS A 179 16.15 -4.58 -0.73
CA LYS A 179 16.78 -3.32 -0.32
C LYS A 179 15.75 -2.21 -0.04
N ASP A 180 15.86 -1.09 -0.73
CA ASP A 180 15.05 0.09 -0.50
C ASP A 180 13.90 0.24 -1.52
N PHE A 181 13.52 -0.84 -2.21
CA PHE A 181 12.43 -0.83 -3.19
C PHE A 181 11.07 -1.05 -2.52
N PHE A 182 10.08 -0.22 -2.84
CA PHE A 182 8.78 -0.23 -2.14
C PHE A 182 7.57 -0.47 -3.04
N TRP A 183 7.43 0.29 -4.12
CA TRP A 183 6.28 0.25 -5.01
C TRP A 183 6.26 -0.97 -5.91
N LEU A 184 5.98 -2.13 -5.32
CA LEU A 184 5.96 -3.40 -6.01
C LEU A 184 4.63 -3.63 -6.74
N ASP A 185 4.72 -4.10 -7.98
CA ASP A 185 3.60 -4.52 -8.82
C ASP A 185 3.94 -5.82 -9.54
N PHE A 186 2.96 -6.69 -9.75
CA PHE A 186 3.18 -7.99 -10.37
C PHE A 186 2.55 -8.10 -11.75
N ASP A 187 3.39 -8.28 -12.76
CA ASP A 187 2.97 -8.60 -14.10
C ASP A 187 2.78 -10.11 -14.24
N SER A 188 1.51 -10.52 -14.33
CA SER A 188 1.11 -11.91 -14.44
C SER A 188 1.46 -12.58 -15.78
N GLU A 189 1.66 -11.79 -16.85
CA GLU A 189 1.97 -12.27 -18.20
C GLU A 189 3.45 -12.63 -18.30
N THR A 190 4.32 -11.73 -17.84
CA THR A 190 5.78 -11.91 -17.88
C THR A 190 6.31 -12.63 -16.64
N LYS A 191 5.49 -12.79 -15.59
CA LYS A 191 5.88 -13.30 -14.26
C LYS A 191 7.02 -12.46 -13.67
N THR A 192 6.88 -11.15 -13.73
CA THR A 192 7.86 -10.21 -13.18
C THR A 192 7.25 -9.34 -12.10
N ILE A 193 8.00 -9.11 -11.02
CA ILE A 193 7.66 -8.11 -10.01
C ILE A 193 8.50 -6.87 -10.32
N ASN A 194 7.83 -5.74 -10.55
CA ASN A 194 8.46 -4.45 -10.77
C ASN A 194 8.40 -3.65 -9.48
N GLY A 195 9.47 -2.96 -9.13
CA GLY A 195 9.56 -2.13 -7.93
C GLY A 195 10.29 -0.83 -8.20
N TYR A 196 10.01 0.20 -7.40
CA TYR A 196 10.64 1.51 -7.58
C TYR A 196 11.04 2.12 -6.22
N ASN A 197 12.10 2.91 -6.26
CA ASN A 197 12.44 3.92 -5.27
C ASN A 197 12.65 5.26 -6.00
N ASN A 198 13.17 6.30 -5.34
CA ASN A 198 13.35 7.62 -5.93
C ASN A 198 14.51 7.77 -6.93
N LYS A 199 15.30 6.71 -7.18
CA LYS A 199 16.49 6.73 -8.06
C LYS A 199 16.48 5.61 -9.10
N GLU A 200 15.97 4.45 -8.73
CA GLU A 200 16.11 3.20 -9.46
C GLU A 200 14.77 2.45 -9.54
N GLN A 201 14.70 1.55 -10.50
CA GLN A 201 13.69 0.52 -10.60
C GLN A 201 14.33 -0.86 -10.47
N ILE A 202 13.59 -1.81 -9.90
CA ILE A 202 13.94 -3.23 -9.81
C ILE A 202 12.93 -4.05 -10.60
N GLU A 203 13.40 -5.06 -11.32
CA GLU A 203 12.60 -6.05 -12.02
C GLU A 203 13.05 -7.44 -11.56
N ILE A 204 12.14 -8.22 -11.01
CA ILE A 204 12.40 -9.55 -10.44
C ILE A 204 11.59 -10.57 -11.22
N ALA A 205 12.25 -11.35 -12.06
CA ALA A 205 11.62 -12.46 -12.77
C ALA A 205 11.50 -13.68 -11.84
N ILE A 206 10.31 -14.27 -11.76
CA ILE A 206 10.03 -15.42 -10.90
C ILE A 206 9.52 -16.62 -11.69
N SER A 207 9.70 -17.81 -11.10
CA SER A 207 9.07 -19.04 -11.56
C SER A 207 8.40 -19.76 -10.40
N GLU A 208 7.34 -20.50 -10.68
CA GLU A 208 6.72 -21.42 -9.71
C GLU A 208 7.69 -22.50 -9.24
#